data_AF-A0A0V1EV72-F1
#
_entry.id   AF-A0A0V1EV72-F1
#
_cell.length_a   1.000
_cell.length_b   1.000
_cell.length_c   1.000
_cell.angle_alpha   90.00
_cell.angle_beta   90.00
_cell.angle_gamma   90.00
#
_symmetry.space_group_name_H-M   'P 1'
#
loop_
_entity.id
_entity.type
_entity.pdbx_description
1 polymer ?
#
loop_
_entity_poly.entity_id
_entity_poly.type
_entity_poly.pdbx_seq_one_letter_code
_entity_poly.pdbx_strand_id
1 'polypeptide(L)'
;LSIFHIHLCDGNAGVEVLFAVDGTRLQETLLPRVSAPFDCVVMNFPHTGGKTNLKHCRHLLKEIFMNLKHVLSENGKFYLSLLDGQFEIDKQRWSEAEQNSDIMFQVTMHKKDSWRVMYLAVYAGFVVDSIHDFPTKQLSGRGYVNAGFRGNAKSFHHNKVPIVVIFRRVPILTSTLTVVPRDVEQQHRQINILRPIYVHDVSFWISTADVDMELLKKAIFSFSKNMVKEVITVEIFHPDKQLFATTIRRGIPAGFCIGACLRLIWQCDEFALTREIARDFQLELRKYLENDFCHLHQCILKLR
;
A
#
# COMPACT_ATOMS: atom_id res chain seq x y z
N LEU A 1 13.07 -17.36 -17.25
CA LEU A 1 13.35 -18.43 -16.28
C LEU A 1 14.24 -17.87 -15.19
N SER A 2 13.61 -17.37 -14.13
CA SER A 2 14.33 -17.03 -12.90
C SER A 2 14.59 -18.38 -12.23
N ILE A 3 15.83 -18.87 -12.29
CA ILE A 3 16.20 -20.10 -11.60
C ILE A 3 16.34 -19.71 -10.12
N PHE A 4 15.35 -20.10 -9.32
CA PHE A 4 15.39 -19.88 -7.88
C PHE A 4 16.24 -20.98 -7.24
N HIS A 5 17.12 -20.56 -6.33
CA HIS A 5 17.76 -21.45 -5.37
C HIS A 5 17.01 -21.26 -4.06
N ILE A 6 16.24 -22.26 -3.65
CA ILE A 6 15.57 -22.25 -2.35
C ILE A 6 16.41 -23.08 -1.40
N HIS A 7 16.73 -22.48 -0.25
CA HIS A 7 17.44 -23.11 0.85
C HIS A 7 16.43 -23.53 1.91
N LEU A 8 16.31 -24.83 2.13
CA LEU A 8 15.48 -25.39 3.20
C LEU A 8 16.33 -25.56 4.45
N CYS A 9 15.93 -24.92 5.55
CA CYS A 9 16.54 -25.15 6.85
C CYS A 9 15.58 -26.02 7.67
N ASP A 10 15.84 -27.32 7.75
CA ASP A 10 15.22 -28.19 8.76
C ASP A 10 16.06 -28.14 10.03
N GLY A 11 15.43 -28.03 11.18
CA GLY A 11 15.95 -27.59 12.48
C GLY A 11 17.09 -28.40 13.09
N ASN A 12 17.73 -29.31 12.36
CA ASN A 12 19.01 -29.97 12.68
C ASN A 12 19.69 -30.64 11.46
N ALA A 13 19.23 -30.43 10.21
CA ALA A 13 19.59 -31.28 9.06
C ALA A 13 20.03 -30.48 7.82
N GLY A 14 21.19 -29.82 7.89
CA GLY A 14 21.84 -29.24 6.71
C GLY A 14 20.99 -28.23 5.92
N VAL A 15 21.43 -27.92 4.68
CA VAL A 15 20.70 -27.05 3.75
C VAL A 15 20.52 -27.79 2.45
N GLU A 16 19.28 -28.02 2.02
CA GLU A 16 18.98 -28.53 0.69
C GLU A 16 18.87 -27.38 -0.31
N VAL A 17 19.53 -27.52 -1.46
CA VAL A 17 19.48 -26.55 -2.56
C VAL A 17 18.63 -27.13 -3.68
N LEU A 18 17.44 -26.55 -3.87
CA LEU A 18 16.54 -26.93 -4.95
C LEU A 18 16.76 -26.07 -6.18
N PHE A 19 16.85 -26.72 -7.35
CA PHE A 19 16.94 -26.06 -8.65
C PHE A 19 15.60 -26.11 -9.38
N ALA A 20 15.47 -25.23 -10.38
CA ALA A 20 14.30 -25.14 -11.26
C ALA A 20 12.96 -24.99 -10.51
N VAL A 21 13.00 -24.34 -9.35
CA VAL A 21 11.77 -23.86 -8.70
C VAL A 21 11.30 -22.62 -9.46
N ASP A 22 9.99 -22.48 -9.65
CA ASP A 22 9.38 -21.29 -10.24
C ASP A 22 8.55 -20.56 -9.17
N GLY A 23 9.00 -19.37 -8.77
CA GLY A 23 8.32 -18.55 -7.76
C GLY A 23 6.88 -18.16 -8.12
N THR A 24 6.51 -18.19 -9.41
CA THR A 24 5.14 -17.93 -9.87
C THR A 24 4.24 -19.18 -9.87
N ARG A 25 4.82 -20.35 -9.60
CA ARG A 25 4.15 -21.66 -9.60
C ARG A 25 4.69 -22.52 -8.46
N LEU A 26 4.76 -21.95 -7.25
CA LEU A 26 5.34 -22.63 -6.08
C LEU A 26 4.56 -23.91 -5.72
N GLN A 27 3.25 -23.94 -5.97
CA GLN A 27 2.45 -25.14 -5.75
C GLN A 27 2.89 -26.33 -6.61
N GLU A 28 3.34 -26.06 -7.84
CA GLU A 28 3.72 -27.13 -8.78
C GLU A 28 5.20 -27.48 -8.68
N THR A 29 6.04 -26.49 -8.37
CA THR A 29 7.49 -26.62 -8.46
C THR A 29 8.18 -26.84 -7.11
N LEU A 30 7.54 -26.45 -6.01
CA LEU A 30 8.09 -26.57 -4.66
C LEU A 30 7.28 -27.50 -3.75
N LEU A 31 5.95 -27.38 -3.70
CA LEU A 31 5.14 -28.19 -2.76
C LEU A 31 5.36 -29.70 -2.87
N PRO A 32 5.51 -30.32 -4.06
CA PRO A 32 5.75 -31.76 -4.16
C PRO A 32 7.10 -32.21 -3.56
N ARG A 33 7.99 -31.27 -3.25
CA ARG A 33 9.36 -31.52 -2.78
C ARG A 33 9.53 -31.23 -1.29
N VAL A 34 8.49 -30.75 -0.61
CA VAL A 34 8.60 -30.23 0.76
C VAL A 34 7.42 -30.73 1.59
N SER A 35 7.70 -31.15 2.83
CA SER A 35 6.73 -31.81 3.70
C SER A 35 5.99 -30.87 4.65
N ALA A 36 6.47 -29.64 4.82
CA ALA A 36 5.90 -28.65 5.72
C ALA A 36 5.99 -27.22 5.12
N PRO A 37 5.09 -26.30 5.53
CA PRO A 37 5.22 -24.88 5.21
C PRO A 37 6.47 -24.24 5.81
N PHE A 38 6.94 -23.16 5.20
CA PHE A 38 8.09 -22.39 5.63
C PHE A 38 7.72 -21.27 6.60
N ASP A 39 8.51 -21.11 7.65
CA ASP A 39 8.47 -19.92 8.51
C ASP A 39 9.20 -18.73 7.88
N CYS A 40 10.06 -19.00 6.90
CA CYS A 40 10.85 -17.97 6.23
C CYS A 40 11.02 -18.31 4.75
N VAL A 41 10.65 -17.38 3.87
CA VAL A 41 11.00 -17.44 2.45
C VAL A 41 11.83 -16.21 2.12
N VAL A 42 13.05 -16.40 1.60
CA VAL A 42 13.94 -15.31 1.20
C VAL A 42 14.08 -15.27 -0.31
N MET A 43 13.80 -14.11 -0.91
CA MET A 43 13.94 -13.89 -2.33
C MET A 43 14.81 -12.67 -2.61
N ASN A 44 15.97 -12.91 -3.22
CA ASN A 44 16.94 -11.87 -3.53
C ASN A 44 16.84 -11.42 -4.98
N PHE A 45 16.56 -10.13 -5.21
CA PHE A 45 16.64 -9.46 -6.51
C PHE A 45 15.91 -10.20 -7.65
N PRO A 46 14.58 -10.41 -7.52
CA PRO A 46 13.80 -11.09 -8.55
C PRO A 46 13.87 -10.34 -9.88
N HIS A 47 13.99 -11.10 -10.97
CA HIS A 47 14.19 -10.55 -12.31
C HIS A 47 13.46 -11.39 -13.36
N THR A 48 12.91 -10.75 -14.39
CA THR A 48 12.15 -11.42 -15.46
C THR A 48 13.02 -11.95 -16.60
N GLY A 49 14.35 -11.75 -16.53
CA GLY A 49 15.28 -11.97 -17.63
C GLY A 49 15.24 -10.85 -18.67
N GLY A 50 16.38 -10.60 -19.35
CA GLY A 50 16.51 -9.52 -20.32
C GLY A 50 16.54 -8.11 -19.71
N LYS A 51 16.26 -7.09 -20.51
CA LYS A 51 16.18 -5.70 -20.04
C LYS A 51 14.96 -5.53 -19.12
N THR A 52 15.17 -4.91 -17.96
CA THR A 52 14.13 -4.67 -16.96
C THR A 52 12.92 -3.96 -17.58
N ASN A 53 11.75 -4.60 -17.48
CA ASN A 53 10.46 -4.02 -17.85
C ASN A 53 9.58 -3.95 -16.61
N LEU A 54 9.17 -2.74 -16.24
CA LEU A 54 8.42 -2.50 -15.01
C LEU A 54 7.11 -3.29 -14.94
N LYS A 55 6.38 -3.41 -16.05
CA LYS A 55 5.13 -4.19 -16.11
C LYS A 55 5.40 -5.67 -15.80
N HIS A 56 6.45 -6.24 -16.37
CA HIS A 56 6.82 -7.63 -16.13
C HIS A 56 7.32 -7.84 -14.70
N CYS A 57 8.12 -6.93 -14.14
CA CYS A 57 8.57 -7.01 -12.75
C CYS A 57 7.39 -6.97 -11.76
N ARG A 58 6.41 -6.07 -12.00
CA ARG A 58 5.19 -6.00 -11.18
C ARG A 58 4.35 -7.27 -11.31
N HIS A 59 4.20 -7.81 -12.51
CA HIS A 59 3.49 -9.07 -12.72
C HIS A 59 4.19 -10.23 -12.02
N LEU A 60 5.51 -10.37 -12.18
CA LEU A 60 6.32 -11.39 -11.50
C LEU A 60 6.09 -11.36 -9.99
N LEU A 61 6.21 -10.19 -9.35
CA LEU A 61 5.97 -10.06 -7.92
C LEU A 61 4.53 -10.38 -7.53
N LYS A 62 3.55 -9.94 -8.31
CA LYS A 62 2.15 -10.26 -8.07
C LYS A 62 1.95 -11.77 -8.02
N GLU A 63 2.41 -12.50 -9.03
CA GLU A 63 2.26 -13.96 -9.08
C GLU A 63 2.99 -14.66 -7.94
N ILE A 64 4.19 -14.17 -7.56
CA ILE A 64 4.93 -14.71 -6.41
C ILE A 64 4.13 -14.53 -5.13
N PHE A 65 3.63 -13.32 -4.83
CA PHE A 65 2.80 -13.07 -3.66
C PHE A 65 1.57 -13.99 -3.63
N MET A 66 0.88 -14.13 -4.76
CA MET A 66 -0.29 -15.01 -4.87
C MET A 66 0.04 -16.48 -4.58
N ASN A 67 1.27 -16.92 -4.88
CA ASN A 67 1.72 -18.29 -4.66
C ASN A 67 2.32 -18.54 -3.26
N LEU A 68 2.85 -17.51 -2.60
CA LEU A 68 3.48 -17.63 -1.27
C LEU A 68 2.54 -18.19 -0.21
N LYS A 69 1.23 -17.88 -0.30
CA LYS A 69 0.22 -18.38 0.64
C LYS A 69 0.14 -19.90 0.75
N HIS A 70 0.66 -20.62 -0.24
CA HIS A 70 0.62 -22.08 -0.30
C HIS A 70 1.82 -22.73 0.38
N VAL A 71 2.95 -22.03 0.46
CA VAL A 71 4.20 -22.57 0.98
C VAL A 71 4.62 -21.93 2.29
N LEU A 72 4.06 -20.78 2.65
CA LEU A 72 4.41 -20.05 3.87
C LEU A 72 3.46 -20.44 5.02
N SER A 73 4.03 -20.66 6.20
CA SER A 73 3.26 -20.89 7.43
C SER A 73 2.40 -19.66 7.78
N GLU A 74 1.48 -19.81 8.74
CA GLU A 74 0.58 -18.72 9.15
C GLU A 74 1.35 -17.50 9.68
N ASN A 75 2.37 -17.74 10.50
CA ASN A 75 3.25 -16.71 11.06
C ASN A 75 4.53 -16.49 10.26
N GLY A 76 4.66 -17.18 9.12
CA GLY A 76 5.85 -17.11 8.30
C GLY A 76 6.07 -15.74 7.67
N LYS A 77 7.33 -15.43 7.39
CA LYS A 77 7.77 -14.14 6.88
C LYS A 77 8.37 -14.29 5.49
N PHE A 78 8.07 -13.33 4.62
CA PHE A 78 8.66 -13.25 3.29
C PHE A 78 9.66 -12.09 3.22
N TYR A 79 10.92 -12.41 2.97
CA TYR A 79 12.02 -11.45 2.88
C TYR A 79 12.32 -11.18 1.41
N LEU A 80 12.09 -9.95 0.97
CA LEU A 80 12.29 -9.56 -0.41
C LEU A 80 13.41 -8.52 -0.52
N SER A 81 14.51 -8.89 -1.16
CA SER A 81 15.60 -7.95 -1.42
C SER A 81 15.42 -7.20 -2.73
N LEU A 82 15.47 -5.87 -2.67
CA LEU A 82 15.24 -4.95 -3.80
C LEU A 82 16.38 -3.95 -3.91
N LEU A 83 16.69 -3.55 -5.14
CA LEU A 83 17.61 -2.42 -5.40
C LEU A 83 16.93 -1.08 -5.10
N ASP A 84 17.73 -0.03 -4.94
CA ASP A 84 17.22 1.32 -4.71
C ASP A 84 16.17 1.74 -5.76
N GLY A 85 15.11 2.40 -5.30
CA GLY A 85 14.03 2.90 -6.14
C GLY A 85 13.04 1.85 -6.68
N GLN A 86 13.30 0.55 -6.49
CA GLN A 86 12.34 -0.51 -6.86
C GLN A 86 11.18 -0.59 -5.87
N PHE A 87 11.41 -0.25 -4.60
CA PHE A 87 10.35 -0.08 -3.61
C PHE A 87 9.73 1.32 -3.73
N GLU A 88 8.45 1.45 -3.37
CA GLU A 88 7.68 2.70 -3.50
C GLU A 88 8.12 3.83 -2.58
N ILE A 89 8.79 3.53 -1.47
CA ILE A 89 9.29 4.53 -0.52
C ILE A 89 10.80 4.64 -0.66
N ASP A 90 11.29 5.87 -0.81
CA ASP A 90 12.73 6.17 -0.75
C ASP A 90 13.18 6.21 0.72
N LYS A 91 14.35 5.63 1.02
CA LYS A 91 14.96 5.68 2.36
C LYS A 91 15.06 7.09 2.93
N GLN A 92 15.42 8.08 2.11
CA GLN A 92 15.53 9.45 2.60
C GLN A 92 14.16 9.97 3.06
N ARG A 93 13.13 9.71 2.25
CA ARG A 93 11.75 10.12 2.55
C ARG A 93 11.18 9.36 3.74
N TRP A 94 11.60 8.12 3.97
CA TRP A 94 11.27 7.38 5.19
C TRP A 94 11.76 8.13 6.43
N SER A 95 13.04 8.48 6.48
CA SER A 95 13.61 9.16 7.66
C SER A 95 13.01 10.55 7.88
N GLU A 96 12.63 11.24 6.80
CA GLU A 96 11.91 12.52 6.88
C GLU A 96 10.45 12.34 7.37
N ALA A 97 9.76 11.27 6.93
CA ALA A 97 8.39 10.96 7.34
C ALA A 97 8.28 10.53 8.81
N GLU A 98 9.32 9.92 9.37
CA GLU A 98 9.39 9.62 10.81
C GLU A 98 9.43 10.89 11.67
N GLN A 99 9.87 12.03 11.11
CA GLN A 99 10.06 13.29 11.83
C GLN A 99 8.96 14.32 11.55
N ASN A 100 8.12 14.12 10.51
CA ASN A 100 7.11 15.09 10.11
C ASN A 100 5.88 14.44 9.42
N SER A 101 4.71 14.61 10.03
CA SER A 101 3.43 14.09 9.52
C SER A 101 2.99 14.73 8.20
N ASP A 102 3.30 16.01 7.97
CA ASP A 102 2.90 16.73 6.74
C ASP A 102 3.70 16.24 5.52
N ILE A 103 4.92 15.75 5.74
CA ILE A 103 5.78 15.14 4.70
C ILE A 103 5.22 13.79 4.25
N MET A 104 4.45 13.10 5.11
CA MET A 104 3.88 11.78 4.78
C MET A 104 3.06 11.79 3.50
N PHE A 105 2.28 12.85 3.26
CA PHE A 105 1.47 12.95 2.04
C PHE A 105 2.35 13.05 0.79
N GLN A 106 3.46 13.80 0.86
CA GLN A 106 4.41 13.96 -0.25
C GLN A 106 5.23 12.68 -0.52
N VAL A 107 5.50 11.89 0.52
CA VAL A 107 6.24 10.63 0.42
C VAL A 107 5.52 9.60 -0.44
N THR A 108 4.19 9.63 -0.49
CA THR A 108 3.36 8.68 -1.25
C THR A 108 3.37 8.90 -2.77
N MET A 109 3.93 10.00 -3.27
CA MET A 109 4.07 10.25 -4.70
C MET A 109 5.14 9.32 -5.30
N HIS A 110 4.66 8.30 -6.01
CA HIS A 110 5.47 7.21 -6.53
C HIS A 110 6.54 7.67 -7.54
N LYS A 111 7.75 7.13 -7.40
CA LYS A 111 8.79 7.28 -8.41
C LYS A 111 8.46 6.49 -9.67
N LYS A 112 9.00 6.97 -10.81
CA LYS A 112 8.85 6.37 -12.14
C LYS A 112 9.23 4.89 -12.20
N ASP A 113 10.25 4.48 -11.45
CA ASP A 113 10.80 3.11 -11.48
C ASP A 113 10.30 2.20 -10.35
N SER A 114 9.36 2.67 -9.50
CA SER A 114 8.84 1.88 -8.39
C SER A 114 7.98 0.71 -8.87
N TRP A 115 8.17 -0.45 -8.26
CA TRP A 115 7.39 -1.65 -8.51
C TRP A 115 6.09 -1.68 -7.70
N ARG A 116 5.88 -0.73 -6.77
CA ARG A 116 4.68 -0.62 -5.92
C ARG A 116 4.36 -1.93 -5.18
N VAL A 117 5.38 -2.48 -4.52
CA VAL A 117 5.37 -3.83 -3.98
C VAL A 117 4.34 -4.00 -2.88
N MET A 118 4.16 -3.03 -1.97
CA MET A 118 3.13 -3.08 -0.93
C MET A 118 1.73 -3.19 -1.54
N TYR A 119 1.49 -2.42 -2.62
CA TYR A 119 0.21 -2.44 -3.34
C TYR A 119 -0.04 -3.76 -4.07
N LEU A 120 1.01 -4.50 -4.45
CA LEU A 120 0.88 -5.84 -5.02
C LEU A 120 0.63 -6.88 -3.93
N ALA A 121 1.34 -6.76 -2.80
CA ALA A 121 1.31 -7.68 -1.68
C ALA A 121 -0.09 -7.81 -1.05
N VAL A 122 -0.82 -6.71 -0.92
CA VAL A 122 -2.16 -6.72 -0.29
C VAL A 122 -3.17 -7.58 -1.03
N TYR A 123 -3.05 -7.76 -2.35
CA TYR A 123 -3.93 -8.65 -3.10
C TYR A 123 -3.77 -10.13 -2.72
N ALA A 124 -2.66 -10.49 -2.09
CA ALA A 124 -2.38 -11.84 -1.61
C ALA A 124 -2.47 -11.97 -0.07
N GLY A 125 -2.93 -10.92 0.64
CA GLY A 125 -3.02 -10.94 2.10
C GLY A 125 -1.66 -10.75 2.78
N PHE A 126 -0.82 -9.86 2.24
CA PHE A 126 0.46 -9.51 2.84
C PHE A 126 0.57 -8.00 3.08
N VAL A 127 1.21 -7.63 4.18
CA VAL A 127 1.60 -6.26 4.52
C VAL A 127 3.07 -6.21 4.91
N VAL A 128 3.69 -5.04 4.81
CA VAL A 128 5.09 -4.87 5.24
C VAL A 128 5.16 -4.90 6.76
N ASP A 129 6.03 -5.75 7.27
CA ASP A 129 6.35 -5.87 8.68
C ASP A 129 7.46 -4.89 9.07
N SER A 130 8.55 -4.91 8.31
CA SER A 130 9.71 -4.03 8.50
C SER A 130 10.54 -3.90 7.23
N ILE A 131 11.45 -2.92 7.22
CA ILE A 131 12.43 -2.73 6.15
C ILE A 131 13.81 -2.58 6.78
N HIS A 132 14.81 -3.23 6.17
CA HIS A 132 16.19 -3.20 6.62
C HIS A 132 17.15 -2.96 5.45
N ASP A 133 18.35 -2.50 5.76
CA ASP A 133 19.45 -2.52 4.81
C ASP A 133 19.82 -3.95 4.44
N PHE A 134 20.09 -4.20 3.16
CA PHE A 134 20.63 -5.49 2.73
C PHE A 134 22.01 -5.70 3.38
N PRO A 135 22.26 -6.85 4.03
CA PRO A 135 23.43 -7.05 4.88
C PRO A 135 24.71 -7.36 4.08
N THR A 136 25.04 -6.56 3.06
CA THR A 136 26.16 -6.79 2.14
C THR A 136 27.47 -7.04 2.88
N LYS A 137 27.83 -6.19 3.86
CA LYS A 137 29.09 -6.30 4.59
C LYS A 137 29.20 -7.63 5.36
N GLN A 138 28.12 -8.01 6.04
CA GLN A 138 28.06 -9.25 6.82
C GLN A 138 28.14 -10.48 5.91
N LEU A 139 27.43 -10.46 4.79
CA LEU A 139 27.45 -11.53 3.80
C LEU A 139 28.81 -11.62 3.11
N SER A 140 29.45 -10.49 2.78
CA SER A 140 30.79 -10.49 2.17
C SER A 140 31.85 -11.06 3.11
N GLY A 141 31.75 -10.81 4.42
CA GLY A 141 32.59 -11.48 5.42
C GLY A 141 32.42 -13.01 5.46
N ARG A 142 31.33 -13.53 4.89
CA ARG A 142 31.04 -14.97 4.70
C ARG A 142 31.28 -15.46 3.27
N GLY A 143 31.94 -14.66 2.43
CA GLY A 143 32.27 -15.03 1.05
C GLY A 143 31.22 -14.67 0.00
N TYR A 144 30.16 -13.93 0.35
CA TYR A 144 29.23 -13.40 -0.66
C TYR A 144 29.92 -12.36 -1.54
N VAL A 145 30.01 -12.67 -2.82
CA VAL A 145 30.50 -11.77 -3.86
C VAL A 145 29.32 -11.33 -4.71
N ASN A 146 29.13 -10.02 -4.84
CA ASN A 146 28.14 -9.44 -5.74
C ASN A 146 28.58 -9.69 -7.20
N ALA A 147 28.07 -10.76 -7.81
CA ALA A 147 28.22 -11.01 -9.23
C ALA A 147 27.25 -10.07 -9.96
N GLY A 148 27.79 -9.06 -10.63
CA GLY A 148 27.02 -8.04 -11.35
C GLY A 148 26.30 -8.55 -12.60
N PHE A 149 26.18 -7.70 -13.62
CA PHE A 149 25.57 -8.08 -14.90
C PHE A 149 26.35 -9.25 -15.54
N ARG A 150 25.64 -10.32 -15.96
CA ARG A 150 26.25 -11.45 -16.67
C ARG A 150 27.08 -10.93 -17.87
N GLY A 151 28.38 -11.21 -17.89
CA GLY A 151 29.29 -10.82 -18.95
C GLY A 151 30.05 -9.51 -18.74
N ASN A 152 29.79 -8.76 -17.66
CA ASN A 152 30.59 -7.59 -17.29
C ASN A 152 30.95 -7.67 -15.79
N ALA A 153 32.24 -7.52 -15.45
CA ALA A 153 32.72 -7.43 -14.07
C ALA A 153 32.25 -6.16 -13.31
N LYS A 154 31.20 -5.48 -13.81
CA LYS A 154 30.55 -4.35 -13.15
C LYS A 154 29.60 -4.90 -12.08
N SER A 155 30.05 -4.88 -10.85
CA SER A 155 29.23 -5.10 -9.65
C SER A 155 28.01 -4.17 -9.63
N PHE A 156 26.95 -4.57 -8.93
CA PHE A 156 25.76 -3.75 -8.65
C PHE A 156 26.07 -2.59 -7.68
N HIS A 157 27.25 -1.96 -7.76
CA HIS A 157 27.59 -0.75 -7.01
C HIS A 157 26.79 0.43 -7.57
N HIS A 158 25.50 0.46 -7.21
CA HIS A 158 24.80 1.71 -7.07
C HIS A 158 25.36 2.39 -5.81
N ASN A 159 25.48 3.72 -5.81
CA ASN A 159 25.93 4.51 -4.66
C ASN A 159 25.02 4.38 -3.41
N LYS A 160 24.05 3.46 -3.44
CA LYS A 160 23.00 3.27 -2.45
C LYS A 160 22.86 1.81 -2.09
N VAL A 161 22.68 1.57 -0.79
CA VAL A 161 22.54 0.24 -0.21
C VAL A 161 21.17 -0.34 -0.58
N PRO A 162 21.08 -1.57 -1.15
CA PRO A 162 19.81 -2.25 -1.37
C PRO A 162 19.03 -2.45 -0.07
N ILE A 163 17.75 -2.82 -0.16
CA ILE A 163 16.90 -3.08 1.00
C ILE A 163 16.40 -4.51 1.04
N VAL A 164 16.06 -4.96 2.23
CA VAL A 164 15.23 -6.14 2.49
C VAL A 164 13.91 -5.65 3.05
N VAL A 165 12.83 -5.95 2.35
CA VAL A 165 11.46 -5.69 2.82
C VAL A 165 10.90 -6.99 3.37
N ILE A 166 10.50 -7.00 4.64
CA ILE A 166 9.91 -8.16 5.29
C ILE A 166 8.41 -8.02 5.23
N PHE A 167 7.73 -9.04 4.73
CA PHE A 167 6.28 -9.12 4.67
C PHE A 167 5.75 -10.16 5.65
N ARG A 168 4.62 -9.85 6.27
CA ARG A 168 3.84 -10.79 7.09
C ARG A 168 2.47 -11.02 6.47
N ARG A 169 1.88 -12.18 6.75
CA ARG A 169 0.50 -12.49 6.37
C ARG A 169 -0.48 -11.72 7.24
N VAL A 170 -1.57 -11.31 6.62
CA VAL A 170 -2.75 -10.74 7.26
C VAL A 170 -4.01 -11.21 6.50
N PRO A 171 -5.18 -11.25 7.15
CA PRO A 171 -6.42 -11.43 6.43
C PRO A 171 -6.63 -10.28 5.43
N ILE A 172 -7.20 -10.61 4.27
CA ILE A 172 -7.66 -9.60 3.31
C ILE A 172 -8.98 -9.06 3.84
N LEU A 173 -9.11 -7.74 3.86
CA LEU A 173 -10.35 -7.12 4.29
C LEU A 173 -11.47 -7.50 3.31
N THR A 174 -12.67 -7.80 3.81
CA THR A 174 -13.79 -8.13 2.94
C THR A 174 -14.58 -6.86 2.57
N SER A 175 -15.42 -6.96 1.55
CA SER A 175 -16.11 -5.83 0.92
C SER A 175 -17.18 -5.15 1.78
N THR A 176 -17.31 -5.45 3.07
CA THR A 176 -18.36 -4.87 3.93
C THR A 176 -17.80 -4.32 5.24
N LEU A 177 -18.08 -3.04 5.53
CA LEU A 177 -17.67 -2.36 6.77
C LEU A 177 -18.30 -2.93 8.05
N THR A 178 -19.37 -3.70 7.90
CA THR A 178 -20.13 -4.32 9.00
C THR A 178 -19.36 -5.44 9.72
N VAL A 179 -18.38 -6.07 9.05
CA VAL A 179 -17.59 -7.20 9.59
C VAL A 179 -16.18 -6.77 10.03
N VAL A 180 -15.91 -5.46 10.04
CA VAL A 180 -14.62 -4.93 10.51
C VAL A 180 -14.45 -5.25 12.01
N PRO A 181 -13.42 -6.02 12.41
CA PRO A 181 -13.21 -6.40 13.80
C PRO A 181 -13.03 -5.19 14.71
N ARG A 182 -13.42 -5.33 15.99
CA ARG A 182 -13.27 -4.29 17.02
C ARG A 182 -11.83 -3.75 17.14
N ASP A 183 -10.84 -4.58 16.79
CA ASP A 183 -9.42 -4.20 16.79
C ASP A 183 -9.10 -3.08 15.79
N VAL A 184 -9.89 -2.93 14.72
CA VAL A 184 -9.75 -1.83 13.75
C VAL A 184 -10.33 -0.51 14.31
N GLU A 185 -11.40 -0.59 15.10
CA GLU A 185 -12.02 0.59 15.73
C GLU A 185 -11.09 1.24 16.76
N GLN A 186 -10.15 0.49 17.33
CA GLN A 186 -9.14 0.97 18.28
C GLN A 186 -7.82 1.40 17.63
N GLN A 187 -7.68 1.31 16.29
CA GLN A 187 -6.45 1.71 15.62
C GLN A 187 -6.17 3.21 15.77
N HIS A 188 -4.89 3.54 15.93
CA HIS A 188 -4.44 4.93 15.89
C HIS A 188 -4.71 5.55 14.51
N ARG A 189 -5.11 6.82 14.50
CA ARG A 189 -5.31 7.60 13.26
C ARG A 189 -3.99 8.07 12.62
N GLN A 190 -2.84 7.71 13.20
CA GLN A 190 -1.56 8.01 12.58
C GLN A 190 -1.40 7.18 11.31
N ILE A 191 -0.98 7.82 10.24
CA ILE A 191 -0.67 7.13 9.00
C ILE A 191 0.54 6.23 9.24
N ASN A 192 0.48 5.02 8.72
CA ASN A 192 1.56 4.06 8.74
C ASN A 192 2.24 3.99 7.37
N ILE A 193 3.51 4.36 7.27
CA ILE A 193 4.26 4.32 6.01
C ILE A 193 4.41 2.91 5.44
N LEU A 194 4.26 1.88 6.29
CA LEU A 194 4.38 0.47 5.90
C LEU A 194 3.08 -0.13 5.37
N ARG A 195 2.09 0.71 5.06
CA ARG A 195 0.81 0.28 4.52
C ARG A 195 0.48 1.05 3.24
N PRO A 196 -0.19 0.41 2.26
CA PRO A 196 -0.75 1.14 1.13
C PRO A 196 -1.66 2.28 1.56
N ILE A 197 -1.66 3.35 0.77
CA ILE A 197 -2.48 4.55 0.98
C ILE A 197 -3.36 4.74 -0.24
N TYR A 198 -4.66 4.93 0.00
CA TYR A 198 -5.63 5.22 -1.05
C TYR A 198 -6.28 6.57 -0.79
N VAL A 199 -6.06 7.49 -1.72
CA VAL A 199 -6.52 8.88 -1.61
C VAL A 199 -7.81 9.05 -2.39
N HIS A 200 -8.82 9.61 -1.74
CA HIS A 200 -10.12 9.92 -2.36
C HIS A 200 -10.52 11.35 -2.03
N ASP A 201 -10.83 12.13 -3.07
CA ASP A 201 -11.34 13.49 -2.90
C ASP A 201 -12.87 13.48 -2.94
N VAL A 202 -13.49 14.16 -1.99
CA VAL A 202 -14.94 14.30 -1.82
C VAL A 202 -15.28 15.79 -1.81
N SER A 203 -16.19 16.21 -2.69
CA SER A 203 -16.62 17.59 -2.80
C SER A 203 -18.04 17.78 -2.28
N PHE A 204 -18.30 18.90 -1.60
CA PHE A 204 -19.59 19.29 -1.05
C PHE A 204 -19.98 20.68 -1.53
N TRP A 205 -21.28 20.88 -1.72
CA TRP A 205 -21.92 22.19 -1.71
C TRP A 205 -22.57 22.39 -0.35
N ILE A 206 -22.29 23.52 0.29
CA ILE A 206 -22.75 23.84 1.64
C ILE A 206 -23.65 25.09 1.57
N SER A 207 -24.88 24.98 2.11
CA SER A 207 -25.89 26.06 2.04
C SER A 207 -25.70 27.12 3.13
N THR A 208 -25.17 26.74 4.29
CA THR A 208 -24.96 27.63 5.43
C THR A 208 -23.49 27.86 5.71
N ALA A 209 -23.11 29.06 6.13
CA ALA A 209 -21.75 29.31 6.65
C ALA A 209 -21.43 28.48 7.91
N ASP A 210 -22.47 27.95 8.57
CA ASP A 210 -22.39 27.27 9.87
C ASP A 210 -22.27 25.74 9.78
N VAL A 211 -21.94 25.15 8.61
CA VAL A 211 -21.69 23.70 8.57
C VAL A 211 -20.46 23.40 9.42
N ASP A 212 -20.68 22.61 10.46
CA ASP A 212 -19.62 22.15 11.35
C ASP A 212 -18.74 21.13 10.62
N MET A 213 -17.66 21.62 10.03
CA MET A 213 -16.65 20.80 9.36
C MET A 213 -16.02 19.77 10.30
N GLU A 214 -15.96 20.05 11.61
CA GLU A 214 -15.49 19.08 12.59
C GLU A 214 -16.53 17.98 12.83
N LEU A 215 -17.82 18.30 12.80
CA LEU A 215 -18.88 17.30 12.83
C LEU A 215 -18.84 16.39 11.58
N LEU A 216 -18.62 16.96 10.38
CA LEU A 216 -18.46 16.17 9.15
C LEU A 216 -17.25 15.23 9.24
N LYS A 217 -16.10 15.72 9.72
CA LYS A 217 -14.92 14.89 9.96
C LYS A 217 -15.22 13.77 10.95
N LYS A 218 -15.89 14.06 12.07
CA LYS A 218 -16.31 13.05 13.06
C LYS A 218 -17.21 11.99 12.44
N ALA A 219 -18.19 12.39 11.61
CA ALA A 219 -19.06 11.46 10.92
C ALA A 219 -18.28 10.52 9.97
N ILE A 220 -17.32 11.07 9.22
CA ILE A 220 -16.43 10.29 8.34
C ILE A 220 -15.58 9.30 9.14
N PHE A 221 -14.94 9.73 10.23
CA PHE A 221 -14.12 8.86 11.07
C PHE A 221 -14.95 7.76 11.73
N SER A 222 -16.15 8.09 12.22
CA SER A 222 -17.07 7.13 12.84
C SER A 222 -17.53 6.08 11.83
N PHE A 223 -17.95 6.50 10.64
CA PHE A 223 -18.40 5.59 9.58
C PHE A 223 -17.28 4.66 9.12
N SER A 224 -16.09 5.23 8.88
CA SER A 224 -14.94 4.48 8.35
C SER A 224 -14.23 3.62 9.40
N LYS A 225 -14.67 3.65 10.66
CA LYS A 225 -14.05 2.92 11.78
C LYS A 225 -12.54 3.16 11.85
N ASN A 226 -12.13 4.44 11.73
CA ASN A 226 -10.73 4.89 11.70
C ASN A 226 -9.87 4.36 10.53
N MET A 227 -10.46 3.73 9.49
CA MET A 227 -9.72 3.42 8.25
C MET A 227 -9.47 4.64 7.38
N VAL A 228 -10.29 5.69 7.52
CA VAL A 228 -9.86 7.03 7.10
C VAL A 228 -8.93 7.55 8.20
N LYS A 229 -7.63 7.60 7.92
CA LYS A 229 -6.60 8.08 8.85
C LYS A 229 -6.60 9.60 8.95
N GLU A 230 -6.90 10.27 7.84
CA GLU A 230 -6.85 11.73 7.75
C GLU A 230 -7.92 12.30 6.81
N VAL A 231 -8.43 13.49 7.17
CA VAL A 231 -9.34 14.30 6.38
C VAL A 231 -8.74 15.69 6.20
N ILE A 232 -8.23 15.96 5.00
CA ILE A 232 -7.54 17.21 4.67
C ILE A 232 -8.48 18.13 3.90
N THR A 233 -8.63 19.37 4.34
CA THR A 233 -9.32 20.39 3.54
C THR A 233 -8.39 20.83 2.41
N VAL A 234 -8.71 20.43 1.18
CA VAL A 234 -7.92 20.77 -0.02
C VAL A 234 -8.26 22.17 -0.52
N GLU A 235 -9.55 22.49 -0.57
CA GLU A 235 -10.04 23.74 -1.13
C GLU A 235 -11.35 24.13 -0.47
N ILE A 236 -11.48 25.42 -0.12
CA ILE A 236 -12.76 26.04 0.20
C ILE A 236 -13.00 27.13 -0.85
N PHE A 237 -14.07 26.95 -1.60
CA PHE A 237 -14.52 27.85 -2.64
C PHE A 237 -15.67 28.69 -2.13
N HIS A 238 -15.48 30.01 -2.09
CA HIS A 238 -16.54 30.98 -1.83
C HIS A 238 -16.97 31.60 -3.17
N PRO A 239 -18.15 31.29 -3.70
CA PRO A 239 -18.62 31.88 -4.93
C PRO A 239 -18.94 33.37 -4.70
N ASP A 240 -18.27 34.24 -5.44
CA ASP A 240 -18.46 35.69 -5.35
C ASP A 240 -19.82 36.10 -5.96
N LYS A 241 -20.60 36.92 -5.23
CA LYS A 241 -21.95 37.35 -5.63
C LYS A 241 -21.98 38.03 -7.00
N GLN A 242 -20.89 38.67 -7.43
CA GLN A 242 -20.81 39.34 -8.75
C GLN A 242 -20.55 38.39 -9.92
N LEU A 243 -19.93 37.22 -9.69
CA LEU A 243 -19.61 36.25 -10.75
C LEU A 243 -20.79 35.31 -11.09
N PHE A 244 -21.80 35.24 -10.22
CA PHE A 244 -23.00 34.43 -10.40
C PHE A 244 -23.83 34.83 -11.62
N ALA A 245 -23.78 36.11 -12.03
CA ALA A 245 -24.58 36.61 -13.15
C ALA A 245 -24.01 36.24 -14.53
N THR A 246 -22.69 36.03 -14.64
CA THR A 246 -22.02 35.84 -15.95
C THR A 246 -21.46 34.45 -16.15
N THR A 247 -21.26 33.67 -15.08
CA THR A 247 -20.77 32.30 -15.19
C THR A 247 -21.72 31.36 -14.45
N ILE A 248 -22.81 30.98 -15.11
CA ILE A 248 -23.52 29.73 -14.76
C ILE A 248 -22.52 28.60 -14.96
N ARG A 249 -21.68 28.32 -13.95
CA ARG A 249 -21.04 27.02 -13.84
C ARG A 249 -22.18 26.03 -13.61
N ARG A 250 -22.63 25.39 -14.70
CA ARG A 250 -23.65 24.35 -14.70
C ARG A 250 -23.40 23.40 -13.51
N GLY A 251 -24.27 23.42 -12.50
CA GLY A 251 -24.20 22.49 -11.36
C GLY A 251 -23.96 23.06 -9.96
N ILE A 252 -24.06 24.38 -9.74
CA ILE A 252 -24.21 24.95 -8.38
C ILE A 252 -25.71 25.04 -8.06
N PRO A 253 -26.23 24.37 -7.02
CA PRO A 253 -27.64 24.49 -6.66
C PRO A 253 -27.96 25.89 -6.09
N ALA A 254 -29.19 26.36 -6.29
CA ALA A 254 -29.63 27.66 -5.76
C ALA A 254 -29.62 27.67 -4.22
N GLY A 255 -29.14 28.76 -3.61
CA GLY A 255 -29.07 28.91 -2.14
C GLY A 255 -27.80 28.37 -1.48
N PHE A 256 -26.80 27.97 -2.27
CA PHE A 256 -25.52 27.48 -1.76
C PHE A 256 -24.43 28.55 -1.74
N CYS A 257 -23.70 28.63 -0.63
CA CYS A 257 -22.79 29.74 -0.33
C CYS A 257 -21.32 29.31 -0.32
N ILE A 258 -21.01 28.02 -0.21
CA ILE A 258 -19.63 27.51 -0.09
C ILE A 258 -19.51 26.16 -0.83
N GLY A 259 -18.42 25.97 -1.58
CA GLY A 259 -17.96 24.66 -2.04
C GLY A 259 -16.78 24.19 -1.21
N ALA A 260 -16.76 22.94 -0.75
CA ALA A 260 -15.63 22.38 -0.02
C ALA A 260 -15.11 21.13 -0.72
N CYS A 261 -13.79 20.99 -0.85
CA CYS A 261 -13.14 19.78 -1.31
C CYS A 261 -12.31 19.19 -0.16
N LEU A 262 -12.69 18.00 0.28
CA LEU A 262 -11.99 17.24 1.30
C LEU A 262 -11.25 16.08 0.66
N ARG A 263 -10.05 15.79 1.16
CA ARG A 263 -9.24 14.64 0.79
C ARG A 263 -9.22 13.65 1.92
N LEU A 264 -9.63 12.43 1.63
CA LEU A 264 -9.69 11.31 2.55
C LEU A 264 -8.52 10.36 2.28
N ILE A 265 -7.79 10.01 3.34
CA ILE A 265 -6.67 9.08 3.28
C ILE A 265 -7.13 7.74 3.88
N TRP A 266 -7.39 6.77 3.02
CA TRP A 266 -7.79 5.41 3.41
C TRP A 266 -6.57 4.50 3.58
N GLN A 267 -6.53 3.80 4.71
CA GLN A 267 -5.47 2.85 5.07
C GLN A 267 -5.95 1.89 6.16
N CYS A 268 -5.41 0.67 6.18
CA CYS A 268 -5.63 -0.29 7.26
C CYS A 268 -4.30 -0.90 7.72
N ASP A 269 -4.09 -0.99 9.04
CA ASP A 269 -2.85 -1.51 9.62
C ASP A 269 -2.83 -3.03 9.80
N GLU A 270 -3.98 -3.60 10.16
CA GLU A 270 -4.09 -5.02 10.52
C GLU A 270 -4.62 -5.92 9.40
N PHE A 271 -5.20 -5.32 8.36
CA PHE A 271 -5.75 -6.06 7.22
C PHE A 271 -5.12 -5.58 5.93
N ALA A 272 -5.03 -6.50 4.97
CA ALA A 272 -4.70 -6.13 3.61
C ALA A 272 -5.90 -5.41 2.98
N LEU A 273 -5.81 -4.09 2.89
CA LEU A 273 -6.75 -3.23 2.18
C LEU A 273 -6.30 -3.10 0.72
N THR A 274 -7.13 -3.55 -0.22
CA THR A 274 -6.88 -3.35 -1.66
C THR A 274 -7.48 -2.04 -2.15
N ARG A 275 -7.12 -1.65 -3.38
CA ARG A 275 -7.68 -0.44 -4.01
C ARG A 275 -9.19 -0.55 -4.24
N GLU A 276 -9.65 -1.74 -4.64
CA GLU A 276 -11.04 -2.02 -4.94
C GLU A 276 -11.88 -1.94 -3.66
N ILE A 277 -11.41 -2.52 -2.57
CA ILE A 277 -12.09 -2.46 -1.27
C ILE A 277 -12.14 -1.01 -0.76
N ALA A 278 -11.02 -0.27 -0.81
CA ALA A 278 -11.00 1.14 -0.41
C ALA A 278 -11.97 2.00 -1.24
N ARG A 279 -12.05 1.75 -2.55
CA ARG A 279 -13.03 2.39 -3.43
C ARG A 279 -14.46 2.04 -3.02
N ASP A 280 -14.73 0.77 -2.74
CA ASP A 280 -16.08 0.31 -2.41
C ASP A 280 -16.54 0.93 -1.07
N PHE A 281 -15.67 1.01 -0.06
CA PHE A 281 -15.93 1.75 1.18
C PHE A 281 -16.13 3.25 0.96
N GLN A 282 -15.37 3.86 0.05
CA GLN A 282 -15.58 5.25 -0.32
C GLN A 282 -16.98 5.47 -0.94
N LEU A 283 -17.49 4.51 -1.71
CA LEU A 283 -18.84 4.56 -2.28
C LEU A 283 -19.91 4.38 -1.20
N GLU A 284 -19.69 3.49 -0.23
CA GLU A 284 -20.58 3.35 0.92
C GLU A 284 -20.62 4.62 1.78
N LEU A 285 -19.45 5.22 2.06
CA LEU A 285 -19.35 6.50 2.78
C LEU A 285 -20.11 7.60 2.03
N ARG A 286 -19.98 7.66 0.71
CA ARG A 286 -20.72 8.63 -0.12
C ARG A 286 -22.23 8.48 0.09
N LYS A 287 -22.76 7.26 0.03
CA LYS A 287 -24.20 7.00 0.27
C LYS A 287 -24.64 7.39 1.67
N TYR A 288 -23.85 7.05 2.69
CA TYR A 288 -24.11 7.44 4.08
C TYR A 288 -24.15 8.97 4.24
N LEU A 289 -23.15 9.67 3.68
CA LEU A 289 -23.12 11.13 3.74
C LEU A 289 -24.30 11.76 3.00
N GLU A 290 -24.65 11.25 1.83
CA GLU A 290 -25.81 11.73 1.06
C GLU A 290 -27.13 11.52 1.82
N ASN A 291 -27.36 10.34 2.38
CA ASN A 291 -28.63 9.95 3.00
C ASN A 291 -28.82 10.45 4.43
N ASP A 292 -27.75 10.49 5.22
CA ASP A 292 -27.84 10.76 6.66
C ASP A 292 -27.30 12.15 7.01
N PHE A 293 -26.09 12.49 6.56
CA PHE A 293 -25.45 13.75 6.95
C PHE A 293 -26.00 14.95 6.17
N CYS A 294 -26.02 14.86 4.84
CA CYS A 294 -26.40 15.95 3.94
C CYS A 294 -27.85 16.40 4.15
N HIS A 295 -28.77 15.44 4.32
CA HIS A 295 -30.17 15.73 4.63
C HIS A 295 -30.36 16.50 5.95
N LEU A 296 -29.58 16.17 6.99
CA LEU A 296 -29.70 16.82 8.31
C LEU A 296 -28.99 18.18 8.38
N HIS A 297 -27.93 18.38 7.60
CA HIS A 297 -27.05 19.55 7.70
C HIS A 297 -27.12 20.50 6.48
N GLN A 298 -28.18 20.38 5.68
CA GLN A 298 -28.44 21.25 4.51
C GLN A 298 -27.28 21.34 3.50
N CYS A 299 -26.43 20.32 3.42
CA CYS A 299 -25.35 20.26 2.42
C CYS A 299 -25.69 19.24 1.33
N ILE A 300 -25.07 19.35 0.16
CA ILE A 300 -25.24 18.43 -0.96
C ILE A 300 -23.88 17.89 -1.36
N LEU A 301 -23.75 16.58 -1.46
CA LEU A 301 -22.55 15.97 -2.02
C LEU A 301 -22.46 16.24 -3.52
N LYS A 302 -21.31 16.71 -3.98
CA LYS A 302 -21.05 16.89 -5.40
C LYS A 302 -20.50 15.60 -5.98
N LEU A 303 -21.26 14.99 -6.89
CA LEU A 303 -20.78 13.93 -7.75
C LEU A 303 -19.70 14.50 -8.69
N ARG A 304 -18.44 14.16 -8.41
CA ARG A 304 -17.38 14.12 -9.42
C ARG A 304 -17.22 12.69 -9.91
#